data_AF-A0A7K1DXY8-F1
#
_entry.id   AF-A0A7K1DXY8-F1
#
_cell.length_a   1.000
_cell.length_b   1.000
_cell.length_c   1.000
_cell.angle_alpha   90.00
_cell.angle_beta   90.00
_cell.angle_gamma   90.00
#
_symmetry.space_group_name_H-M   'P 1'
#
loop_
_entity.id
_entity.type
_entity.pdbx_description
1 polymer ?
#
loop_
_entity_poly.entity_id
_entity_poly.type
_entity_poly.pdbx_seq_one_letter_code
_entity_poly.pdbx_strand_id
1 'polypeptide(L)' 'PFAIDNEKINIDVSIGVAENNGTTDLLRRADDAMYRAKREGLGVCRI' A
#
# COMPACT_ATOMS: atom_id res chain seq x y z
N PRO A 1 -4.72 -16.55 -1.42
CA PRO A 1 -4.22 -17.45 -0.36
C PRO A 1 -2.96 -18.20 -0.81
N PHE A 2 -1.91 -18.13 0.00
CA PHE A 2 -0.68 -18.89 -0.19
C PHE A 2 -0.80 -20.19 0.58
N ALA A 3 -0.45 -21.31 -0.04
CA ALA A 3 -0.36 -22.61 0.62
C ALA A 3 1.08 -22.84 1.07
N ILE A 4 1.31 -22.90 2.38
CA ILE A 4 2.63 -23.14 2.99
C ILE A 4 2.44 -24.21 4.05
N ASP A 5 3.21 -25.30 3.99
CA ASP A 5 3.16 -26.40 4.97
C ASP A 5 1.75 -26.94 5.28
N ASN A 6 0.93 -27.09 4.23
CA ASN A 6 -0.47 -27.51 4.34
C ASN A 6 -1.41 -26.52 5.05
N GLU A 7 -0.93 -25.32 5.39
CA GLU A 7 -1.72 -24.21 5.92
C GLU A 7 -2.08 -23.20 4.82
N LYS A 8 -3.25 -22.57 4.97
CA LYS A 8 -3.72 -21.49 4.10
C LYS A 8 -3.42 -20.15 4.76
N ILE A 9 -2.51 -19.39 4.16
CA ILE A 9 -2.15 -18.04 4.61
C ILE A 9 -2.87 -17.02 3.72
N ASN A 10 -3.63 -16.12 4.36
CA ASN A 10 -4.22 -14.97 3.69
C ASN A 10 -3.30 -13.76 3.89
N ILE A 11 -3.01 -13.07 2.80
CA ILE A 11 -2.21 -11.85 2.79
C ILE A 11 -3.04 -10.80 2.08
N ASP A 12 -3.19 -9.66 2.73
CA ASP A 12 -3.82 -8.47 2.17
C ASP A 12 -2.77 -7.39 1.89
N VAL A 13 -3.14 -6.41 1.07
CA VAL A 13 -2.24 -5.32 0.68
C VAL A 13 -2.84 -3.96 1.04
N SER A 14 -1.96 -3.02 1.36
CA SER A 14 -2.29 -1.60 1.44
C SER A 14 -1.51 -0.87 0.35
N ILE A 15 -2.21 -0.07 -0.46
CA ILE A 15 -1.65 0.55 -1.66
C ILE A 15 -1.68 2.07 -1.50
N GLY A 16 -0.53 2.71 -1.69
CA GLY A 16 -0.40 4.15 -1.81
C GLY A 16 -0.22 4.59 -3.25
N VAL A 17 -0.96 5.60 -3.67
CA VAL A 17 -0.90 6.15 -5.03
C VAL A 17 -0.50 7.62 -4.96
N ALA A 18 0.55 7.97 -5.70
CA ALA A 18 0.99 9.34 -5.86
C ALA A 18 1.17 9.68 -7.34
N GLU A 19 0.79 10.89 -7.72
CA GLU A 19 0.94 11.38 -9.10
C GLU A 19 2.33 11.96 -9.33
N ASN A 20 2.93 11.65 -10.48
CA ASN A 20 4.15 12.29 -10.91
C ASN A 20 3.85 13.69 -11.44
N ASN A 21 4.08 14.68 -10.59
CA ASN A 21 3.87 16.11 -10.85
C ASN A 21 5.21 16.87 -11.02
N GLY A 22 6.31 16.15 -11.26
CA GLY A 22 7.64 16.74 -11.40
C GLY A 22 8.33 17.12 -10.08
N THR A 23 7.73 16.86 -8.91
CA THR A 23 8.41 17.01 -7.61
C THR A 23 9.36 15.85 -7.32
N THR A 24 10.37 16.09 -6.49
CA THR A 24 11.45 15.13 -6.20
C THR A 24 11.07 14.02 -5.21
N ASP A 25 9.84 13.98 -4.73
CA ASP A 25 9.41 13.14 -3.60
C ASP A 25 8.31 12.12 -3.94
N LEU A 26 8.15 11.76 -5.22
CA LEU A 26 7.11 10.85 -5.69
C LEU A 26 6.99 9.54 -4.89
N LEU A 27 8.11 8.87 -4.64
CA LEU A 27 8.11 7.61 -3.87
C LEU A 27 7.76 7.84 -2.39
N ARG A 28 8.22 8.94 -1.80
CA ARG A 28 7.87 9.31 -0.42
C ARG A 28 6.38 9.58 -0.30
N ARG A 29 5.77 10.26 -1.29
CA ARG A 29 4.33 10.49 -1.33
C ARG A 29 3.54 9.19 -1.52
N ALA A 30 4.02 8.28 -2.36
CA ALA A 30 3.39 6.96 -2.49
C ALA A 30 3.47 6.18 -1.17
N ASP A 31 4.60 6.26 -0.45
CA ASP A 31 4.77 5.62 0.85
C ASP A 31 3.87 6.23 1.94
N ASP A 32 3.79 7.57 2.01
CA ASP A 32 2.89 8.28 2.93
C ASP A 32 1.43 7.86 2.71
N ALA A 33 1.00 7.77 1.44
CA ALA A 33 -0.34 7.29 1.09
C ALA A 33 -0.55 5.82 1.48
N MET A 34 0.43 4.96 1.25
CA MET A 34 0.36 3.54 1.62
C MET A 34 0.23 3.39 3.14
N TYR A 35 1.00 4.16 3.90
CA TYR A 35 0.95 4.13 5.36
C TYR A 35 -0.43 4.56 5.86
N ARG A 36 -1.01 5.59 5.24
CA ARG A 36 -2.37 6.02 5.54
C ARG A 36 -3.41 4.95 5.20
N ALA A 37 -3.30 4.30 4.04
CA ALA A 37 -4.19 3.20 3.65
C ALA A 37 -4.16 2.06 4.69
N LYS A 38 -2.97 1.73 5.20
CA LYS A 38 -2.78 0.70 6.23
C LYS A 38 -3.34 1.12 7.59
N ARG A 39 -3.07 2.35 8.02
CA ARG A 39 -3.48 2.85 9.35
C ARG A 39 -4.99 3.02 9.46
N GLU A 40 -5.64 3.41 8.38
CA GLU A 40 -7.07 3.71 8.33
C GLU A 40 -7.92 2.52 7.84
N GLY A 41 -7.28 1.39 7.44
CA GLY A 41 -7.98 0.20 6.95
C GLY A 41 -8.67 0.41 5.59
N LEU A 42 -8.20 1.37 4.79
CA LEU A 42 -8.81 1.75 3.51
C LEU A 42 -8.46 0.80 2.37
N GLY A 43 -7.38 0.03 2.50
CA GLY A 43 -6.82 -0.81 1.43
C GLY A 43 -6.08 0.00 0.35
N VAL A 44 -6.62 1.13 -0.08
CA VAL A 44 -5.97 2.05 -1.04
C VAL A 44 -6.13 3.51 -0.59
N CYS A 45 -5.07 4.30 -0.73
CA CYS A 45 -5.10 5.74 -0.49
C CYS A 45 -4.31 6.49 -1.57
N ARG A 46 -4.75 7.71 -1.90
CA ARG A 46 -4.15 8.56 -2.92
C ARG A 46 -3.89 9.95 -2.36
N ILE A 47 -2.71 10.51 -2.66
CA ILE A 47 -2.32 11.88 -2.30
C ILE A 47 -1.63 12.61 -3.46
#